data_AF-A0A4W3H0C5-F1
#
_entry.id   AF-A0A4W3H0C5-F1
#
_cell.length_a   1.000
_cell.length_b   1.000
_cell.length_c   1.000
_cell.angle_alpha   90.00
_cell.angle_beta   90.00
_cell.angle_gamma   90.00
#
_symmetry.space_group_name_H-M   'P 1'
#
loop_
_entity.id
_entity.type
_entity.pdbx_description
1 polymer ?
#
loop_
_entity_poly.entity_id
_entity_poly.type
_entity_poly.pdbx_seq_one_letter_code
_entity_poly.pdbx_strand_id
1 'polypeptide(L)'
;MGVNASNYPHSCSQRVGGSQAQQTFIGTSSYLHQGYGCESKLYSLDHSHEKPQDKKKKSSGLATLKKRFIKRRKSNRSADHAKHMRELLSGWDVRDVNALVEEYEGTAALKELALQGNLARPESRTLHRDLADLYEYKYCTDVDLIFQDTCFPVHRAILAARCPFFKTLLSSSPEYGAEIMMDINTAGIDLPMFSALLHYLYTGEFGIEDSRFQNVDILVQLTEEFGTPNSLDVDMRELFDSMCYYDAVLSFSSDSELVEAFGGSPSCLDEELCGHKAILSARSPFFRNLLQRRIRTGEEITDRTLQTPTRIILDESIIPKKYAKVILHCMYTDLVDLCLVLHCSPSVGSLSEVQALVAGKGNMSRAEEAMELYHIALFLEFNMLAQGEFVPASFAFLLYVLLSCLLTLVLR
;
A
#
# COMPACT_ATOMS: atom_id res chain seq x y z
N MET A 1 47.25 29.67 -32.13
CA MET A 1 48.09 28.61 -31.53
C MET A 1 47.96 28.75 -30.02
N GLY A 2 47.83 27.69 -29.21
CA GLY A 2 47.75 26.27 -29.53
C GLY A 2 47.04 25.49 -28.41
N VAL A 3 46.42 24.38 -28.82
CA VAL A 3 45.56 23.46 -28.05
C VAL A 3 46.20 22.91 -26.77
N ASN A 4 45.41 22.75 -25.71
CA ASN A 4 45.51 21.66 -24.72
C ASN A 4 44.07 21.30 -24.29
N ALA A 5 43.50 20.17 -24.72
CA ALA A 5 43.82 18.78 -24.35
C ALA A 5 43.03 18.33 -23.11
N SER A 6 41.89 17.69 -23.35
CA SER A 6 41.02 17.05 -22.35
C SER A 6 41.52 15.66 -21.96
N ASN A 7 41.10 15.16 -20.80
CA ASN A 7 41.21 13.75 -20.43
C ASN A 7 40.02 13.33 -19.55
N TYR A 8 39.11 12.52 -20.10
CA TYR A 8 38.13 11.73 -19.37
C TYR A 8 38.48 10.24 -19.55
N PRO A 9 38.53 9.42 -18.49
CA PRO A 9 38.79 7.99 -18.63
C PRO A 9 37.52 7.23 -19.02
N HIS A 10 37.39 6.85 -20.29
CA HIS A 10 36.45 5.79 -20.69
C HIS A 10 36.99 4.41 -20.22
N SER A 11 36.10 3.55 -19.75
CA SER A 11 36.37 2.11 -19.56
C SER A 11 35.42 1.30 -20.45
N CYS A 12 35.97 0.39 -21.26
CA CYS A 12 35.20 -0.32 -22.27
C CYS A 12 34.59 -1.64 -21.75
N SER A 13 33.47 -2.02 -22.37
CA SER A 13 32.83 -3.33 -22.19
C SER A 13 33.70 -4.48 -22.70
N GLN A 14 33.75 -5.59 -21.98
CA GLN A 14 34.13 -6.89 -22.54
C GLN A 14 32.87 -7.65 -23.02
N ARG A 15 32.98 -8.25 -24.20
CA ARG A 15 31.91 -8.99 -24.87
C ARG A 15 32.44 -10.37 -25.28
N VAL A 16 31.92 -11.42 -24.65
CA VAL A 16 32.25 -12.81 -24.97
C VAL A 16 30.96 -13.58 -25.18
N GLY A 17 30.75 -14.10 -26.39
CA GLY A 17 29.84 -15.22 -26.62
C GLY A 17 30.60 -16.54 -26.44
N GLY A 18 29.96 -17.69 -26.28
CA GLY A 18 28.53 -17.98 -26.34
C GLY A 18 28.35 -19.40 -26.86
N SER A 19 27.40 -20.17 -26.31
CA SER A 19 27.17 -21.56 -26.73
C SER A 19 25.74 -21.97 -26.46
N GLN A 20 25.12 -22.62 -27.45
CA GLN A 20 23.78 -23.19 -27.35
C GLN A 20 23.87 -24.62 -26.79
N ALA A 21 22.93 -25.00 -25.95
CA ALA A 21 22.65 -26.39 -25.63
C ALA A 21 21.13 -26.60 -25.68
N GLN A 22 20.64 -27.18 -26.78
CA GLN A 22 19.28 -27.70 -26.84
C GLN A 22 19.23 -29.02 -26.05
N GLN A 23 18.13 -29.28 -25.34
CA GLN A 23 17.72 -30.68 -25.11
C GLN A 23 16.21 -30.83 -25.03
N THR A 24 15.75 -31.99 -25.47
CA THR A 24 14.43 -32.27 -26.03
C THR A 24 13.35 -32.62 -25.00
N PHE A 25 12.10 -32.48 -25.45
CA PHE A 25 10.90 -33.02 -24.81
C PHE A 25 10.81 -34.56 -24.94
N ILE A 26 9.67 -35.15 -24.51
CA ILE A 26 9.38 -36.62 -24.36
C ILE A 26 9.87 -37.15 -22.99
N GLY A 27 9.09 -37.92 -22.21
CA GLY A 27 7.67 -38.29 -22.34
C GLY A 27 7.23 -39.38 -21.34
N THR A 28 6.01 -39.23 -20.79
CA THR A 28 5.15 -40.23 -20.10
C THR A 28 5.74 -41.52 -19.52
N SER A 29 5.64 -41.71 -18.19
CA SER A 29 5.27 -43.00 -17.57
C SER A 29 4.67 -42.80 -16.17
N SER A 30 4.19 -43.87 -15.52
CA SER A 30 3.27 -43.84 -14.36
C SER A 30 3.66 -44.82 -13.23
N TYR A 31 2.91 -44.74 -12.11
CA TYR A 31 2.79 -45.68 -10.97
C TYR A 31 3.66 -45.52 -9.68
N LEU A 32 2.96 -45.03 -8.64
CA LEU A 32 2.80 -45.56 -7.27
C LEU A 32 3.97 -45.76 -6.28
N HIS A 33 3.56 -45.77 -4.99
CA HIS A 33 4.32 -46.09 -3.77
C HIS A 33 5.37 -45.02 -3.33
N GLN A 34 5.66 -44.82 -2.04
CA GLN A 34 5.10 -45.41 -0.80
C GLN A 34 5.15 -44.39 0.34
N GLY A 35 4.22 -44.46 1.30
CA GLY A 35 4.24 -43.60 2.50
C GLY A 35 5.22 -44.11 3.57
N TYR A 36 5.89 -43.19 4.27
CA TYR A 36 6.74 -43.48 5.43
C TYR A 36 6.17 -42.81 6.68
N GLY A 37 5.92 -43.61 7.72
CA GLY A 37 5.66 -43.13 9.07
C GLY A 37 6.88 -43.33 9.96
N CYS A 38 6.98 -42.54 11.04
CA CYS A 38 8.03 -42.68 12.04
C CYS A 38 7.41 -42.73 13.44
N GLU A 39 7.49 -43.88 14.11
CA GLU A 39 7.31 -43.95 15.57
C GLU A 39 8.61 -43.52 16.26
N SER A 40 8.51 -42.94 17.45
CA SER A 40 9.48 -43.14 18.52
C SER A 40 8.81 -43.06 19.88
N LYS A 41 9.28 -43.87 20.83
CA LYS A 41 8.60 -44.16 22.09
C LYS A 41 9.27 -43.44 23.28
N LEU A 42 8.48 -43.18 24.32
CA LEU A 42 8.93 -42.60 25.59
C LEU A 42 9.91 -43.52 26.34
N TYR A 43 10.82 -42.92 27.10
CA TYR A 43 11.53 -43.54 28.22
C TYR A 43 11.58 -42.55 29.40
N SER A 44 11.71 -43.06 30.64
CA SER A 44 11.60 -42.26 31.88
C SER A 44 12.25 -42.97 33.07
N LEU A 45 12.92 -42.23 33.96
CA LEU A 45 13.20 -42.46 35.40
C LEU A 45 13.99 -41.22 35.93
N ASP A 46 13.49 -40.48 36.93
CA ASP A 46 13.88 -40.48 38.38
C ASP A 46 15.26 -39.85 38.71
N HIS A 47 15.50 -39.15 39.84
CA HIS A 47 14.79 -38.99 41.13
C HIS A 47 15.09 -37.55 41.72
N SER A 48 14.72 -37.02 42.91
CA SER A 48 14.04 -37.43 44.16
C SER A 48 13.59 -36.17 44.99
N HIS A 49 13.22 -36.34 46.28
CA HIS A 49 12.83 -35.34 47.32
C HIS A 49 11.56 -34.50 47.04
N GLU A 50 10.59 -34.30 47.96
CA GLU A 50 10.38 -34.68 49.38
C GLU A 50 8.87 -34.90 49.69
N LYS A 51 8.50 -35.33 50.92
CA LYS A 51 7.10 -35.52 51.39
C LYS A 51 6.81 -34.68 52.65
N PRO A 52 5.53 -34.41 53.05
CA PRO A 52 4.68 -35.35 53.83
C PRO A 52 3.26 -35.54 53.23
N GLN A 53 2.51 -36.65 53.43
CA GLN A 53 1.58 -36.96 54.55
C GLN A 53 0.56 -35.83 54.90
N ASP A 54 -0.75 -36.08 55.15
CA ASP A 54 -1.35 -37.26 55.80
C ASP A 54 -2.81 -37.68 55.36
N LYS A 55 -3.55 -38.47 56.17
CA LYS A 55 -4.62 -39.43 55.77
C LYS A 55 -6.08 -38.91 55.58
N LYS A 56 -6.80 -39.65 54.70
CA LYS A 56 -8.25 -40.03 54.73
C LYS A 56 -9.35 -38.95 54.78
N LYS A 57 -10.20 -38.91 53.72
CA LYS A 57 -11.67 -39.09 53.90
C LYS A 57 -12.45 -39.58 52.67
N LYS A 58 -13.38 -40.49 52.99
CA LYS A 58 -14.55 -41.05 52.28
C LYS A 58 -14.98 -40.49 50.91
N SER A 59 -15.33 -41.43 50.03
CA SER A 59 -16.15 -41.27 48.83
C SER A 59 -17.61 -40.88 49.12
N SER A 60 -18.09 -39.78 48.51
CA SER A 60 -19.48 -39.59 48.00
C SER A 60 -19.68 -38.13 47.56
N GLY A 61 -20.10 -37.84 46.31
CA GLY A 61 -20.40 -36.44 45.95
C GLY A 61 -20.72 -36.06 44.49
N LEU A 62 -20.38 -36.87 43.47
CA LEU A 62 -20.47 -36.43 42.05
C LEU A 62 -21.58 -37.08 41.21
N ALA A 63 -22.51 -37.82 41.82
CA ALA A 63 -23.64 -38.45 41.14
C ALA A 63 -24.68 -37.44 40.58
N THR A 64 -24.82 -36.28 41.24
CA THR A 64 -25.77 -35.22 40.86
C THR A 64 -25.25 -34.33 39.72
N LEU A 65 -23.95 -34.09 39.63
CA LEU A 65 -23.37 -33.24 38.58
C LEU A 65 -23.44 -33.90 37.20
N LYS A 66 -23.09 -35.20 37.11
CA LYS A 66 -23.13 -35.95 35.83
C LYS A 66 -24.53 -36.00 35.19
N LYS A 67 -25.61 -35.99 35.99
CA LYS A 67 -26.99 -35.92 35.46
C LYS A 67 -27.38 -34.54 34.91
N ARG A 68 -26.71 -33.44 35.27
CA ARG A 68 -26.96 -32.11 34.67
C ARG A 68 -26.30 -31.94 33.30
N PHE A 69 -25.11 -32.49 33.08
CA PHE A 69 -24.43 -32.43 31.77
C PHE A 69 -25.13 -33.26 30.67
N ILE A 70 -25.82 -34.34 31.02
CA ILE A 70 -26.52 -35.19 30.04
C ILE A 70 -27.83 -34.54 29.55
N LYS A 71 -28.48 -33.66 30.33
CA LYS A 71 -29.79 -33.08 29.97
C LYS A 71 -29.74 -31.70 29.28
N ARG A 72 -28.56 -31.12 29.02
CA ARG A 72 -28.38 -29.86 28.25
C ARG A 72 -27.83 -30.08 26.83
N ARG A 73 -28.13 -31.23 26.21
CA ARG A 73 -27.78 -31.56 24.82
C ARG A 73 -28.96 -31.43 23.82
N LYS A 74 -29.92 -30.54 24.13
CA LYS A 74 -31.07 -30.18 23.27
C LYS A 74 -31.43 -28.70 23.41
N SER A 75 -30.65 -27.80 22.79
CA SER A 75 -31.10 -26.43 22.45
C SER A 75 -30.27 -25.74 21.36
N ASN A 76 -29.03 -26.17 21.09
CA ASN A 76 -28.38 -25.85 19.81
C ASN A 76 -28.97 -26.75 18.73
N ARG A 77 -30.22 -26.44 18.35
CA ARG A 77 -30.82 -26.90 17.11
C ARG A 77 -30.10 -26.13 16.02
N SER A 78 -29.00 -26.69 15.49
CA SER A 78 -28.39 -26.23 14.25
C SER A 78 -29.51 -25.97 13.26
N ALA A 79 -29.53 -24.78 12.65
CA ALA A 79 -30.57 -24.48 11.68
C ALA A 79 -30.58 -25.59 10.64
N ASP A 80 -31.72 -26.25 10.45
CA ASP A 80 -31.85 -27.35 9.50
C ASP A 80 -31.91 -26.72 8.12
N HIS A 81 -30.77 -26.25 7.62
CA HIS A 81 -30.65 -25.56 6.34
C HIS A 81 -31.18 -26.44 5.22
N ALA A 82 -31.00 -27.77 5.33
CA ALA A 82 -31.58 -28.73 4.40
C ALA A 82 -33.12 -28.75 4.45
N LYS A 83 -33.77 -28.58 5.62
CA LYS A 83 -35.22 -28.40 5.71
C LYS A 83 -35.67 -27.06 5.12
N HIS A 84 -34.98 -25.96 5.44
CA HIS A 84 -35.36 -24.65 4.91
C HIS A 84 -35.16 -24.57 3.38
N MET A 85 -34.12 -25.20 2.82
CA MET A 85 -33.95 -25.34 1.37
C MET A 85 -35.03 -26.23 0.75
N ARG A 86 -35.40 -27.36 1.38
CA ARG A 86 -36.54 -28.17 0.92
C ARG A 86 -37.88 -27.41 0.94
N GLU A 87 -38.07 -26.50 1.89
CA GLU A 87 -39.28 -25.65 1.97
C GLU A 87 -39.22 -24.44 1.02
N LEU A 88 -38.03 -23.93 0.69
CA LEU A 88 -37.84 -22.88 -0.32
C LEU A 88 -38.08 -23.42 -1.74
N LEU A 89 -37.58 -24.62 -2.02
CA LEU A 89 -37.62 -25.26 -3.34
C LEU A 89 -38.87 -26.11 -3.58
N SER A 90 -39.81 -26.20 -2.63
CA SER A 90 -40.96 -27.14 -2.70
C SER A 90 -41.97 -26.87 -3.82
N GLY A 91 -41.82 -25.77 -4.56
CA GLY A 91 -42.65 -25.40 -5.71
C GLY A 91 -41.83 -24.94 -6.93
N TRP A 92 -40.53 -25.21 -6.96
CA TRP A 92 -39.65 -24.90 -8.11
C TRP A 92 -39.69 -26.06 -9.12
N ASP A 93 -39.50 -25.75 -10.42
CA ASP A 93 -39.28 -26.80 -11.41
C ASP A 93 -37.84 -27.34 -11.32
N VAL A 94 -37.63 -28.59 -11.76
CA VAL A 94 -36.32 -29.26 -11.72
C VAL A 94 -35.29 -28.49 -12.55
N ARG A 95 -35.71 -27.81 -13.63
CA ARG A 95 -34.83 -26.93 -14.42
C ARG A 95 -34.37 -25.71 -13.64
N ASP A 96 -35.25 -25.08 -12.88
CA ASP A 96 -34.91 -23.89 -12.07
C ASP A 96 -33.98 -24.28 -10.91
N VAL A 97 -34.20 -25.45 -10.30
CA VAL A 97 -33.30 -26.02 -9.27
C VAL A 97 -31.93 -26.37 -9.86
N ASN A 98 -31.87 -26.94 -11.07
CA ASN A 98 -30.59 -27.23 -11.72
C ASN A 98 -29.84 -25.96 -12.12
N ALA A 99 -30.52 -24.95 -12.67
CA ALA A 99 -29.91 -23.66 -13.00
C ALA A 99 -29.35 -22.96 -11.74
N LEU A 100 -30.04 -23.05 -10.61
CA LEU A 100 -29.55 -22.57 -9.31
C LEU A 100 -28.30 -23.33 -8.85
N VAL A 101 -28.22 -24.65 -9.08
CA VAL A 101 -27.01 -25.46 -8.78
C VAL A 101 -25.85 -25.04 -9.69
N GLU A 102 -26.08 -24.88 -10.99
CA GLU A 102 -25.08 -24.40 -11.96
C GLU A 102 -24.55 -22.99 -11.60
N GLU A 103 -25.42 -22.08 -11.15
CA GLU A 103 -25.03 -20.75 -10.66
C GLU A 103 -24.17 -20.84 -9.39
N TYR A 104 -24.51 -21.72 -8.45
CA TYR A 104 -23.75 -21.92 -7.20
C TYR A 104 -22.40 -22.59 -7.46
N GLU A 105 -22.32 -23.58 -8.34
CA GLU A 105 -21.07 -24.24 -8.74
C GLU A 105 -20.16 -23.29 -9.52
N GLY A 106 -20.72 -22.52 -10.48
CA GLY A 106 -19.99 -21.47 -11.18
C GLY A 106 -19.48 -20.37 -10.23
N THR A 107 -20.30 -19.94 -9.27
CA THR A 107 -19.90 -18.97 -8.24
C THR A 107 -18.82 -19.53 -7.30
N ALA A 108 -18.84 -20.83 -6.98
CA ALA A 108 -17.79 -21.48 -6.20
C ALA A 108 -16.48 -21.56 -6.98
N ALA A 109 -16.52 -21.94 -8.26
CA ALA A 109 -15.36 -21.96 -9.14
C ALA A 109 -14.75 -20.56 -9.34
N LEU A 110 -15.58 -19.52 -9.52
CA LEU A 110 -15.11 -18.13 -9.60
C LEU A 110 -14.45 -17.64 -8.31
N LYS A 111 -14.97 -18.03 -7.13
CA LYS A 111 -14.35 -17.71 -5.84
C LYS A 111 -12.99 -18.39 -5.67
N GLU A 112 -12.87 -19.66 -6.06
CA GLU A 112 -11.59 -20.38 -6.02
C GLU A 112 -10.58 -19.77 -7.01
N LEU A 113 -10.99 -19.48 -8.25
CA LEU A 113 -10.13 -18.82 -9.24
C LEU A 113 -9.69 -17.43 -8.79
N ALA A 114 -10.55 -16.65 -8.13
CA ALA A 114 -10.18 -15.37 -7.53
C ALA A 114 -9.18 -15.53 -6.37
N LEU A 115 -9.36 -16.54 -5.50
CA LEU A 115 -8.41 -16.86 -4.43
C LEU A 115 -7.04 -17.25 -5.00
N GLN A 116 -7.01 -18.17 -5.96
CA GLN A 116 -5.76 -18.61 -6.61
C GLN A 116 -5.09 -17.47 -7.38
N GLY A 117 -5.86 -16.61 -8.07
CA GLY A 117 -5.36 -15.43 -8.77
C GLY A 117 -4.75 -14.38 -7.83
N ASN A 118 -5.29 -14.24 -6.61
CA ASN A 118 -4.71 -13.39 -5.57
C ASN A 118 -3.46 -14.02 -4.96
N LEU A 119 -3.45 -15.33 -4.68
CA LEU A 119 -2.29 -16.05 -4.14
C LEU A 119 -1.12 -16.17 -5.13
N ALA A 120 -1.40 -16.14 -6.44
CA ALA A 120 -0.39 -16.16 -7.51
C ALA A 120 0.19 -14.76 -7.83
N ARG A 121 -0.32 -13.70 -7.21
CA ARG A 121 0.12 -12.32 -7.44
C ARG A 121 1.42 -12.04 -6.68
N PRO A 122 2.46 -11.45 -7.31
CA PRO A 122 3.66 -11.01 -6.59
C PRO A 122 3.33 -9.89 -5.60
N GLU A 123 3.96 -9.90 -4.42
CA GLU A 123 3.80 -8.83 -3.42
C GLU A 123 4.10 -7.45 -4.00
N SER A 124 3.17 -6.51 -3.82
CA SER A 124 3.35 -5.11 -4.19
C SER A 124 4.30 -4.38 -3.23
N ARG A 125 4.92 -3.29 -3.70
CA ARG A 125 5.72 -2.41 -2.84
C ARG A 125 4.79 -1.49 -2.05
N THR A 126 4.71 -1.70 -0.73
CA THR A 126 3.97 -0.85 0.20
C THR A 126 4.62 0.54 0.34
N LEU A 127 3.82 1.54 0.73
CA LEU A 127 4.27 2.88 1.07
C LEU A 127 5.45 2.85 2.05
N HIS A 128 5.29 2.13 3.17
CA HIS A 128 6.35 1.91 4.17
C HIS A 128 7.68 1.51 3.52
N ARG A 129 7.67 0.55 2.59
CA ARG A 129 8.92 0.02 2.02
C ARG A 129 9.56 0.98 1.03
N ASP A 130 8.76 1.74 0.28
CA ASP A 130 9.29 2.79 -0.60
C ASP A 130 9.76 4.03 0.17
N LEU A 131 9.18 4.33 1.35
CA LEU A 131 9.69 5.37 2.25
C LEU A 131 10.97 4.95 2.99
N ALA A 132 11.14 3.67 3.32
CA ALA A 132 12.41 3.13 3.82
C ALA A 132 13.53 3.26 2.77
N ASP A 133 13.27 2.84 1.53
CA ASP A 133 14.18 3.04 0.40
C ASP A 133 14.49 4.54 0.16
N LEU A 134 13.48 5.41 0.26
CA LEU A 134 13.63 6.87 0.10
C LEU A 134 14.59 7.48 1.13
N TYR A 135 14.52 7.04 2.40
CA TYR A 135 15.42 7.49 3.48
C TYR A 135 16.86 6.98 3.27
N GLU A 136 17.02 5.71 2.87
CA GLU A 136 18.34 5.13 2.63
C GLU A 136 19.05 5.78 1.42
N TYR A 137 18.35 5.85 0.28
CA TYR A 137 18.92 6.36 -0.98
C TYR A 137 18.89 7.89 -1.14
N LYS A 138 18.24 8.62 -0.23
CA LYS A 138 18.24 10.10 -0.13
C LYS A 138 17.82 10.79 -1.44
N TYR A 139 16.80 10.23 -2.12
CA TYR A 139 16.27 10.83 -3.35
C TYR A 139 15.44 12.08 -3.05
N CYS A 140 15.79 13.20 -3.69
CA CYS A 140 15.06 14.47 -3.59
C CYS A 140 14.94 15.05 -2.15
N THR A 141 15.99 14.92 -1.34
CA THR A 141 16.07 15.61 -0.03
C THR A 141 16.14 17.12 -0.20
N ASP A 142 15.47 17.84 0.72
CA ASP A 142 15.20 19.28 0.66
C ASP A 142 15.57 20.03 1.95
N VAL A 143 16.11 19.33 2.96
CA VAL A 143 16.73 19.90 4.16
C VAL A 143 17.78 18.94 4.73
N ASP A 144 18.87 19.48 5.27
CA ASP A 144 19.95 18.72 5.89
C ASP A 144 19.98 19.03 7.40
N LEU A 145 19.77 18.01 8.25
CA LEU A 145 19.83 18.17 9.71
C LEU A 145 21.24 17.84 10.22
N ILE A 146 21.86 18.75 10.96
CA ILE A 146 23.22 18.59 11.50
C ILE A 146 23.14 18.28 12.99
N PHE A 147 23.37 17.02 13.38
CA PHE A 147 23.38 16.56 14.76
C PHE A 147 24.73 15.90 15.10
N GLN A 148 25.39 16.36 16.16
CA GLN A 148 26.70 15.85 16.61
C GLN A 148 27.71 15.76 15.44
N ASP A 149 27.92 16.89 14.75
CA ASP A 149 28.77 17.06 13.55
C ASP A 149 28.44 16.12 12.37
N THR A 150 27.29 15.43 12.41
CA THR A 150 26.84 14.49 11.38
C THR A 150 25.63 15.05 10.62
N CYS A 151 25.70 15.04 9.29
CA CYS A 151 24.61 15.47 8.42
C CYS A 151 23.62 14.33 8.11
N PHE A 152 22.33 14.64 8.23
CA PHE A 152 21.20 13.79 7.88
C PHE A 152 20.34 14.47 6.80
N PRO A 153 20.53 14.15 5.51
CA PRO A 153 19.67 14.61 4.43
C PRO A 153 18.28 13.95 4.52
N VAL A 154 17.23 14.77 4.62
CA VAL A 154 15.85 14.33 4.90
C VAL A 154 14.82 15.14 4.10
N HIS A 155 13.53 14.88 4.35
CA HIS A 155 12.40 15.45 3.63
C HIS A 155 11.50 16.27 4.55
N ARG A 156 11.39 17.59 4.30
CA ARG A 156 10.63 18.53 5.13
C ARG A 156 9.17 18.12 5.28
N ALA A 157 8.53 17.76 4.17
CA ALA A 157 7.14 17.32 4.10
C ALA A 157 6.87 16.10 5.01
N ILE A 158 7.75 15.09 4.98
CA ILE A 158 7.60 13.87 5.78
C ILE A 158 7.81 14.19 7.26
N LEU A 159 8.90 14.86 7.63
CA LEU A 159 9.17 15.19 9.04
C LEU A 159 8.11 16.10 9.65
N ALA A 160 7.59 17.09 8.89
CA ALA A 160 6.54 17.99 9.35
C ALA A 160 5.15 17.34 9.44
N ALA A 161 4.86 16.32 8.63
CA ALA A 161 3.66 15.51 8.79
C ALA A 161 3.78 14.57 10.00
N ARG A 162 4.94 13.94 10.17
CA ARG A 162 5.17 12.83 11.11
C ARG A 162 5.61 13.24 12.52
N CYS A 163 5.99 14.51 12.74
CA CYS A 163 6.53 14.94 14.03
C CYS A 163 6.21 16.41 14.35
N PRO A 164 5.45 16.73 15.42
CA PRO A 164 5.15 18.10 15.82
C PRO A 164 6.38 18.98 16.06
N PHE A 165 7.45 18.45 16.70
CA PHE A 165 8.72 19.16 16.88
C PHE A 165 9.31 19.63 15.54
N PHE A 166 9.44 18.73 14.55
CA PHE A 166 9.93 19.09 13.22
C PHE A 166 8.96 20.01 12.46
N LYS A 167 7.64 19.84 12.62
CA LYS A 167 6.61 20.75 12.05
C LYS A 167 6.86 22.20 12.50
N THR A 168 7.12 22.43 13.79
CA THR A 168 7.46 23.75 14.35
C THR A 168 8.85 24.24 13.93
N LEU A 169 9.89 23.39 14.03
CA LEU A 169 11.27 23.74 13.65
C LEU A 169 11.36 24.21 12.19
N LEU A 170 10.83 23.40 11.27
CA LEU A 170 10.88 23.67 9.83
C LEU A 170 10.04 24.89 9.44
N SER A 171 8.94 25.17 10.16
CA SER A 171 8.15 26.39 9.91
C SER A 171 8.90 27.69 10.24
N SER A 172 9.93 27.62 11.08
CA SER A 172 10.79 28.74 11.44
C SER A 172 12.00 28.91 10.51
N SER A 173 12.22 27.95 9.60
CA SER A 173 13.36 27.89 8.67
C SER A 173 12.86 27.51 7.26
N PRO A 174 12.22 28.43 6.53
CA PRO A 174 11.50 28.12 5.27
C PRO A 174 12.41 27.86 4.07
N GLU A 175 13.72 28.04 4.19
CA GLU A 175 14.68 27.93 3.09
C GLU A 175 14.83 26.48 2.60
N TYR A 176 14.79 26.28 1.27
CA TYR A 176 14.96 24.98 0.63
C TYR A 176 16.45 24.62 0.55
N GLY A 177 16.82 23.43 1.01
CA GLY A 177 18.21 23.00 1.13
C GLY A 177 18.97 23.66 2.29
N ALA A 178 18.26 24.11 3.32
CA ALA A 178 18.87 24.66 4.52
C ALA A 178 19.61 23.58 5.34
N GLU A 179 20.76 23.95 5.90
CA GLU A 179 21.45 23.19 6.95
C GLU A 179 20.90 23.64 8.32
N ILE A 180 20.31 22.73 9.09
CA ILE A 180 19.70 23.04 10.39
C ILE A 180 20.48 22.34 11.51
N MET A 181 21.15 23.14 12.35
CA MET A 181 21.83 22.65 13.55
C MET A 181 20.81 22.11 14.59
N MET A 182 21.06 20.91 15.10
CA MET A 182 20.18 20.23 16.07
C MET A 182 20.79 20.23 17.47
N ASP A 183 20.30 21.12 18.34
CA ASP A 183 20.74 21.27 19.74
C ASP A 183 19.89 20.40 20.70
N ILE A 184 19.87 19.08 20.46
CA ILE A 184 19.10 18.12 21.26
C ILE A 184 19.95 17.68 22.45
N ASN A 185 19.64 18.20 23.64
CA ASN A 185 20.37 17.96 24.90
C ASN A 185 19.76 16.87 25.79
N THR A 186 18.76 16.14 25.27
CA THR A 186 17.95 15.15 26.00
C THR A 186 18.79 13.90 26.32
N ALA A 187 19.00 13.65 27.61
CA ALA A 187 19.91 12.60 28.08
C ALA A 187 19.45 11.19 27.66
N GLY A 188 20.21 10.55 26.77
CA GLY A 188 19.87 9.25 26.17
C GLY A 188 19.76 9.29 24.64
N ILE A 189 19.66 10.49 24.05
CA ILE A 189 19.63 10.67 22.59
C ILE A 189 21.07 10.82 22.07
N ASP A 190 21.66 9.69 21.69
CA ASP A 190 22.92 9.63 20.95
C ASP A 190 22.70 9.67 19.42
N LEU A 191 23.79 9.80 18.65
CA LEU A 191 23.75 9.84 17.19
C LEU A 191 22.99 8.63 16.56
N PRO A 192 23.21 7.36 16.99
CA PRO A 192 22.39 6.24 16.52
C PRO A 192 20.92 6.28 16.96
N MET A 193 20.59 6.86 18.12
CA MET A 193 19.20 7.04 18.59
C MET A 193 18.46 8.03 17.70
N PHE A 194 19.10 9.16 17.37
CA PHE A 194 18.56 10.15 16.44
C PHE A 194 18.36 9.58 15.03
N SER A 195 19.33 8.79 14.53
CA SER A 195 19.21 8.10 13.23
C SER A 195 18.02 7.12 13.19
N ALA A 196 17.80 6.37 14.27
CA ALA A 196 16.70 5.41 14.38
C ALA A 196 15.34 6.10 14.62
N LEU A 197 15.30 7.26 15.30
CA LEU A 197 14.12 8.13 15.35
C LEU A 197 13.75 8.63 13.95
N LEU A 198 14.72 9.14 13.17
CA LEU A 198 14.46 9.58 11.80
C LEU A 198 13.93 8.42 10.93
N HIS A 199 14.53 7.23 11.00
CA HIS A 199 14.02 6.04 10.32
C HIS A 199 12.56 5.73 10.72
N TYR A 200 12.24 5.74 12.01
CA TYR A 200 10.89 5.51 12.54
C TYR A 200 9.86 6.53 12.02
N LEU A 201 10.25 7.79 11.78
CA LEU A 201 9.34 8.77 11.19
C LEU A 201 8.95 8.40 9.74
N TYR A 202 9.85 7.77 8.97
CA TYR A 202 9.58 7.34 7.59
C TYR A 202 8.83 5.99 7.52
N THR A 203 9.10 5.06 8.43
CA THR A 203 8.54 3.69 8.39
C THR A 203 7.34 3.48 9.31
N GLY A 204 7.29 4.15 10.46
CA GLY A 204 6.38 3.82 11.55
C GLY A 204 6.83 2.63 12.41
N GLU A 205 8.02 2.05 12.15
CA GLU A 205 8.60 0.94 12.92
C GLU A 205 10.05 1.23 13.35
N PHE A 206 10.33 1.00 14.64
CA PHE A 206 11.71 0.95 15.16
C PHE A 206 12.34 -0.41 14.79
N GLY A 207 13.62 -0.40 14.38
CA GLY A 207 14.32 -1.60 13.94
C GLY A 207 14.40 -2.68 15.03
N ILE A 208 13.87 -3.87 14.74
CA ILE A 208 13.67 -4.98 15.70
C ILE A 208 14.96 -5.39 16.45
N GLU A 209 16.13 -5.24 15.82
CA GLU A 209 17.42 -5.62 16.41
C GLU A 209 18.02 -4.58 17.36
N ASP A 210 17.54 -3.33 17.33
CA ASP A 210 18.07 -2.27 18.19
C ASP A 210 17.46 -2.33 19.60
N SER A 211 18.03 -3.22 20.41
CA SER A 211 17.62 -3.49 21.80
C SER A 211 17.49 -2.26 22.72
N ARG A 212 18.01 -1.10 22.32
CA ARG A 212 17.85 0.17 23.05
C ARG A 212 16.39 0.61 23.14
N PHE A 213 15.56 0.31 22.14
CA PHE A 213 14.11 0.58 22.15
C PHE A 213 13.30 -0.35 23.07
N GLN A 214 13.95 -1.31 23.73
CA GLN A 214 13.34 -2.05 24.84
C GLN A 214 13.40 -1.26 26.17
N ASN A 215 14.17 -0.16 26.22
CA ASN A 215 14.21 0.71 27.37
C ASN A 215 13.04 1.72 27.36
N VAL A 216 12.08 1.51 28.27
CA VAL A 216 10.89 2.34 28.42
C VAL A 216 11.24 3.80 28.75
N ASP A 217 12.30 4.05 29.52
CA ASP A 217 12.68 5.42 29.91
C ASP A 217 13.07 6.26 28.68
N ILE A 218 13.80 5.66 27.73
CA ILE A 218 14.18 6.31 26.47
C ILE A 218 12.95 6.57 25.58
N LEU A 219 12.01 5.62 25.52
CA LEU A 219 10.75 5.82 24.78
C LEU A 219 9.93 6.98 25.37
N VAL A 220 9.84 7.09 26.70
CA VAL A 220 9.17 8.22 27.36
C VAL A 220 9.84 9.54 26.98
N GLN A 221 11.17 9.63 27.11
CA GLN A 221 11.93 10.84 26.74
C GLN A 221 11.73 11.23 25.27
N LEU A 222 11.73 10.27 24.34
CA LEU A 222 11.44 10.52 22.94
C LEU A 222 10.01 11.05 22.73
N THR A 223 9.02 10.52 23.45
CA THR A 223 7.63 11.02 23.36
C THR A 223 7.41 12.38 24.03
N GLU A 224 8.23 12.75 25.03
CA GLU A 224 8.21 14.07 25.65
C GLU A 224 8.86 15.14 24.76
N GLU A 225 9.95 14.80 24.07
CA GLU A 225 10.71 15.72 23.20
C GLU A 225 10.08 15.89 21.80
N PHE A 226 9.70 14.80 21.15
CA PHE A 226 9.22 14.79 19.74
C PHE A 226 7.70 14.60 19.62
N GLY A 227 7.02 14.21 20.70
CA GLY A 227 5.61 13.80 20.69
C GLY A 227 5.43 12.32 20.34
N THR A 228 4.18 11.85 20.39
CA THR A 228 3.78 10.53 19.88
C THR A 228 3.15 10.70 18.50
N PRO A 229 3.73 10.14 17.42
CA PRO A 229 3.13 10.23 16.09
C PRO A 229 1.95 9.26 15.90
N ASN A 230 1.14 9.48 14.88
CA ASN A 230 0.08 8.54 14.51
C ASN A 230 0.66 7.34 13.73
N SER A 231 -0.19 6.42 13.26
CA SER A 231 0.25 5.46 12.24
C SER A 231 0.63 6.19 10.95
N LEU A 232 1.57 5.61 10.19
CA LEU A 232 2.11 6.20 8.97
C LEU A 232 1.01 6.62 7.99
N ASP A 233 -0.02 5.78 7.84
CA ASP A 233 -1.14 5.92 6.88
C ASP A 233 -2.12 7.04 7.25
N VAL A 234 -2.08 7.52 8.50
CA VAL A 234 -2.87 8.68 8.96
C VAL A 234 -2.14 9.97 8.63
N ASP A 235 -0.87 10.09 9.01
CA ASP A 235 -0.08 11.30 8.76
C ASP A 235 0.23 11.49 7.26
N MET A 236 0.44 10.41 6.52
CA MET A 236 0.61 10.46 5.06
C MET A 236 -0.69 10.86 4.33
N ARG A 237 -1.86 10.58 4.92
CA ARG A 237 -3.15 11.08 4.45
C ARG A 237 -3.34 12.57 4.79
N GLU A 238 -2.99 13.01 6.00
CA GLU A 238 -2.93 14.45 6.32
C GLU A 238 -1.98 15.20 5.37
N LEU A 239 -0.84 14.62 5.02
CA LEU A 239 0.10 15.21 4.07
C LEU A 239 -0.48 15.33 2.65
N PHE A 240 -1.27 14.36 2.20
CA PHE A 240 -2.01 14.45 0.93
C PHE A 240 -3.14 15.50 0.98
N ASP A 241 -3.92 15.52 2.06
CA ASP A 241 -5.05 16.45 2.20
C ASP A 241 -4.60 17.91 2.41
N SER A 242 -3.42 18.13 3.00
CA SER A 242 -2.86 19.47 3.29
C SER A 242 -1.86 19.98 2.26
N MET A 243 -1.18 19.09 1.52
CA MET A 243 -0.06 19.40 0.61
C MET A 243 1.03 20.30 1.26
N CYS A 244 1.28 20.11 2.56
CA CYS A 244 2.23 20.93 3.31
C CYS A 244 3.69 20.67 2.88
N TYR A 245 4.38 21.72 2.41
CA TYR A 245 5.70 21.66 1.75
C TYR A 245 5.71 20.96 0.38
N TYR A 246 4.62 21.04 -0.40
CA TYR A 246 4.65 20.60 -1.81
C TYR A 246 5.74 21.33 -2.61
N ASP A 247 6.47 20.58 -3.43
CA ASP A 247 7.63 21.07 -4.19
C ASP A 247 7.63 20.59 -5.66
N ALA A 248 6.57 19.89 -6.07
CA ALA A 248 6.26 19.53 -7.44
C ALA A 248 4.81 19.88 -7.78
N VAL A 249 4.57 20.17 -9.07
CA VAL A 249 3.22 20.42 -9.62
C VAL A 249 3.04 19.57 -10.87
N LEU A 250 1.96 18.79 -10.91
CA LEU A 250 1.56 18.02 -12.10
C LEU A 250 0.60 18.87 -12.94
N SER A 251 1.00 19.09 -14.19
CA SER A 251 0.23 19.78 -15.22
C SER A 251 0.05 18.86 -16.42
N PHE A 252 -1.02 19.05 -17.18
CA PHE A 252 -1.39 18.20 -18.30
C PHE A 252 -1.38 19.02 -19.59
N SER A 253 -0.80 18.47 -20.65
CA SER A 253 -0.77 19.08 -21.98
C SER A 253 -1.60 18.26 -22.95
N SER A 254 -2.47 18.95 -23.68
CA SER A 254 -3.37 18.43 -24.70
C SER A 254 -3.03 19.01 -26.08
N ASP A 255 -3.18 18.21 -27.15
CA ASP A 255 -3.02 18.70 -28.53
C ASP A 255 -4.01 19.81 -28.92
N SER A 256 -5.07 20.03 -28.11
CA SER A 256 -6.15 20.98 -28.40
C SER A 256 -5.84 22.43 -27.99
N GLU A 257 -4.83 22.65 -27.15
CA GLU A 257 -4.43 23.99 -26.65
C GLU A 257 -3.99 24.95 -27.77
N LEU A 258 -3.62 24.42 -28.95
CA LEU A 258 -3.23 25.22 -30.12
C LEU A 258 -4.42 25.96 -30.79
N VAL A 259 -5.66 25.75 -30.33
CA VAL A 259 -6.88 26.29 -30.96
C VAL A 259 -7.57 27.37 -30.12
N GLU A 260 -7.52 27.32 -28.79
CA GLU A 260 -8.36 28.16 -27.91
C GLU A 260 -7.78 29.56 -27.59
N ALA A 261 -7.23 30.24 -28.59
CA ALA A 261 -6.76 31.62 -28.45
C ALA A 261 -7.89 32.66 -28.29
N PHE A 262 -9.17 32.27 -28.44
CA PHE A 262 -10.32 33.19 -28.44
C PHE A 262 -11.60 32.61 -27.80
N GLY A 263 -11.89 33.03 -26.56
CA GLY A 263 -13.28 33.18 -26.09
C GLY A 263 -13.90 32.06 -25.25
N GLY A 264 -13.12 31.09 -24.77
CA GLY A 264 -13.60 30.09 -23.80
C GLY A 264 -13.90 30.70 -22.42
N SER A 265 -15.00 30.28 -21.80
CA SER A 265 -15.23 30.47 -20.36
C SER A 265 -14.45 29.39 -19.59
N PRO A 266 -13.80 29.68 -18.45
CA PRO A 266 -13.05 28.69 -17.67
C PRO A 266 -14.00 27.73 -16.93
N SER A 267 -14.59 26.79 -17.66
CA SER A 267 -15.50 25.77 -17.13
C SER A 267 -14.76 24.46 -16.86
N CYS A 268 -14.80 24.01 -15.59
CA CYS A 268 -13.83 23.10 -14.98
C CYS A 268 -12.47 23.78 -14.81
N LEU A 269 -12.01 23.92 -13.57
CA LEU A 269 -10.78 24.62 -13.25
C LEU A 269 -9.57 23.86 -13.79
N ASP A 270 -8.55 24.58 -14.27
CA ASP A 270 -7.26 23.97 -14.57
C ASP A 270 -6.49 23.69 -13.27
N GLU A 271 -6.99 22.72 -12.50
CA GLU A 271 -6.40 22.29 -11.23
C GLU A 271 -5.07 21.58 -11.51
N GLU A 272 -4.00 22.37 -11.48
CA GLU A 272 -2.63 21.93 -11.24
C GLU A 272 -2.57 21.10 -9.95
N LEU A 273 -2.11 19.84 -10.06
CA LEU A 273 -2.09 18.93 -8.92
C LEU A 273 -0.73 19.01 -8.20
N CYS A 274 -0.71 19.69 -7.06
CA CYS A 274 0.44 19.75 -6.17
C CYS A 274 0.86 18.36 -5.67
N GLY A 275 2.15 18.20 -5.36
CA GLY A 275 2.69 17.00 -4.73
C GLY A 275 4.15 17.16 -4.33
N HIS A 276 4.73 16.08 -3.82
CA HIS A 276 6.09 16.07 -3.28
C HIS A 276 7.02 15.23 -4.15
N LYS A 277 8.15 15.79 -4.62
CA LYS A 277 9.20 15.09 -5.38
C LYS A 277 9.64 13.81 -4.66
N ALA A 278 9.79 13.89 -3.34
CA ALA A 278 10.11 12.77 -2.46
C ALA A 278 9.16 11.57 -2.71
N ILE A 279 7.85 11.78 -2.58
CA ILE A 279 6.82 10.73 -2.72
C ILE A 279 6.70 10.25 -4.17
N LEU A 280 6.68 11.16 -5.15
CA LEU A 280 6.69 10.82 -6.57
C LEU A 280 7.90 9.94 -6.93
N SER A 281 9.09 10.29 -6.43
CA SER A 281 10.33 9.56 -6.69
C SER A 281 10.44 8.24 -5.92
N ALA A 282 9.82 8.12 -4.75
CA ALA A 282 9.75 6.87 -4.01
C ALA A 282 8.87 5.85 -4.76
N ARG A 283 7.60 6.22 -5.00
CA ARG A 283 6.54 5.33 -5.49
C ARG A 283 6.60 5.04 -7.00
N SER A 284 7.37 5.81 -7.78
CA SER A 284 7.48 5.62 -9.23
C SER A 284 8.92 5.77 -9.73
N PRO A 285 9.51 4.69 -10.29
CA PRO A 285 10.75 4.75 -11.06
C PRO A 285 10.70 5.75 -12.23
N PHE A 286 9.56 5.88 -12.91
CA PHE A 286 9.37 6.89 -13.97
C PHE A 286 9.60 8.32 -13.47
N PHE A 287 8.89 8.72 -12.40
CA PHE A 287 9.05 10.07 -11.84
C PHE A 287 10.44 10.28 -11.23
N ARG A 288 11.01 9.26 -10.57
CA ARG A 288 12.40 9.30 -10.08
C ARG A 288 13.41 9.55 -11.21
N ASN A 289 13.27 8.84 -12.33
CA ASN A 289 14.13 8.98 -13.50
C ASN A 289 13.89 10.30 -14.26
N LEU A 290 12.69 10.90 -14.17
CA LEU A 290 12.38 12.24 -14.66
C LEU A 290 13.08 13.31 -13.79
N LEU A 291 12.87 13.27 -12.48
CA LEU A 291 13.45 14.22 -11.54
C LEU A 291 14.98 14.18 -11.56
N GLN A 292 15.60 12.99 -11.48
CA GLN A 292 17.05 12.85 -11.59
C GLN A 292 17.64 13.34 -12.93
N ARG A 293 16.85 13.46 -14.01
CA ARG A 293 17.32 14.10 -15.25
C ARG A 293 17.40 15.63 -15.08
N ARG A 294 16.41 16.26 -14.43
CA ARG A 294 16.43 17.71 -14.11
C ARG A 294 17.58 18.12 -13.19
N ILE A 295 17.97 17.26 -12.25
CA ILE A 295 19.17 17.49 -11.42
C ILE A 295 20.43 17.53 -12.31
N ARG A 296 20.56 16.58 -13.26
CA ARG A 296 21.72 16.48 -14.15
C ARG A 296 21.80 17.56 -15.24
N THR A 297 20.67 18.16 -15.63
CA THR A 297 20.63 19.31 -16.57
C THR A 297 20.79 20.66 -15.88
N GLY A 298 20.63 20.72 -14.55
CA GLY A 298 20.69 21.96 -13.76
C GLY A 298 19.36 22.72 -13.65
N GLU A 299 18.28 22.21 -14.24
CA GLU A 299 16.91 22.77 -14.11
C GLU A 299 16.48 22.87 -12.63
N GLU A 300 16.90 21.91 -11.80
CA GLU A 300 16.61 21.93 -10.36
C GLU A 300 17.27 23.11 -9.64
N ILE A 301 18.44 23.58 -10.12
CA ILE A 301 19.17 24.70 -9.48
C ILE A 301 18.40 26.01 -9.67
N THR A 302 17.75 26.20 -10.83
CA THR A 302 16.85 27.33 -11.07
C THR A 302 15.59 27.25 -10.21
N ASP A 303 14.94 26.08 -10.10
CA ASP A 303 13.76 25.88 -9.23
C ASP A 303 14.10 26.22 -7.76
N ARG A 304 15.23 25.70 -7.24
CA ARG A 304 15.75 26.00 -5.89
C ARG A 304 16.02 27.50 -5.68
N THR A 305 16.66 28.16 -6.66
CA THR A 305 17.02 29.59 -6.56
C THR A 305 15.79 30.51 -6.56
N LEU A 306 14.72 30.12 -7.27
CA LEU A 306 13.48 30.89 -7.37
C LEU A 306 12.42 30.50 -6.32
N GLN A 307 12.69 29.45 -5.51
CA GLN A 307 11.75 28.85 -4.57
C GLN A 307 10.42 28.41 -5.23
N THR A 308 10.48 28.04 -6.51
CA THR A 308 9.31 27.60 -7.30
C THR A 308 9.19 26.08 -7.32
N PRO A 309 7.96 25.52 -7.20
CA PRO A 309 7.76 24.08 -7.31
C PRO A 309 8.04 23.59 -8.73
N THR A 310 8.64 22.42 -8.85
CA THR A 310 9.04 21.82 -10.13
C THR A 310 7.80 21.41 -10.93
N ARG A 311 7.45 22.18 -11.96
CA ARG A 311 6.32 21.86 -12.86
C ARG A 311 6.68 20.68 -13.78
N ILE A 312 5.96 19.58 -13.63
CA ILE A 312 6.04 18.37 -14.44
C ILE A 312 4.86 18.40 -15.41
N ILE A 313 5.15 18.37 -16.72
CA ILE A 313 4.13 18.31 -17.78
C ILE A 313 3.94 16.84 -18.15
N LEU A 314 2.68 16.39 -18.15
CA LEU A 314 2.26 15.05 -18.53
C LEU A 314 1.39 15.13 -19.78
N ASP A 315 1.64 14.23 -20.72
CA ASP A 315 0.86 14.09 -21.96
C ASP A 315 -0.51 13.47 -21.63
N GLU A 316 -1.60 14.19 -21.90
CA GLU A 316 -2.95 13.72 -21.57
C GLU A 316 -3.37 12.48 -22.39
N SER A 317 -2.74 12.24 -23.55
CA SER A 317 -2.97 11.01 -24.33
C SER A 317 -2.36 9.77 -23.68
N ILE A 318 -1.39 9.94 -22.78
CA ILE A 318 -0.72 8.85 -22.04
C ILE A 318 -1.26 8.74 -20.61
N ILE A 319 -1.46 9.88 -19.93
CA ILE A 319 -2.02 9.96 -18.57
C ILE A 319 -3.18 10.96 -18.58
N PRO A 320 -4.41 10.51 -18.90
CA PRO A 320 -5.61 11.35 -18.88
C PRO A 320 -5.79 12.06 -17.54
N LYS A 321 -6.06 13.39 -17.56
CA LYS A 321 -6.14 14.22 -16.34
C LYS A 321 -7.16 13.69 -15.34
N LYS A 322 -8.22 13.02 -15.83
CA LYS A 322 -9.24 12.32 -15.01
C LYS A 322 -8.68 11.34 -13.98
N TYR A 323 -7.52 10.73 -14.22
CA TYR A 323 -6.91 9.74 -13.32
C TYR A 323 -5.88 10.30 -12.34
N ALA A 324 -5.41 11.53 -12.56
CA ALA A 324 -4.28 12.09 -11.83
C ALA A 324 -4.48 12.09 -10.31
N LYS A 325 -5.70 12.38 -9.83
CA LYS A 325 -6.02 12.36 -8.39
C LYS A 325 -6.07 10.94 -7.80
N VAL A 326 -6.50 9.93 -8.56
CA VAL A 326 -6.48 8.51 -8.16
C VAL A 326 -5.03 8.03 -8.02
N ILE A 327 -4.21 8.31 -9.04
CA ILE A 327 -2.79 7.96 -9.09
C ILE A 327 -2.06 8.58 -7.89
N LEU A 328 -2.26 9.89 -7.67
CA LEU A 328 -1.62 10.61 -6.59
C LEU A 328 -2.11 10.11 -5.22
N HIS A 329 -3.41 9.95 -4.98
CA HIS A 329 -3.92 9.40 -3.71
C HIS A 329 -3.31 8.03 -3.38
N CYS A 330 -3.22 7.13 -4.36
CA CYS A 330 -2.61 5.81 -4.20
C CYS A 330 -1.12 5.90 -3.83
N MET A 331 -0.39 6.95 -4.24
CA MET A 331 1.02 7.14 -3.86
C MET A 331 1.21 7.52 -2.38
N TYR A 332 0.22 8.10 -1.70
CA TYR A 332 0.30 8.50 -0.28
C TYR A 332 -0.44 7.55 0.67
N THR A 333 -1.22 6.60 0.14
CA THR A 333 -2.16 5.80 0.96
C THR A 333 -2.27 4.32 0.58
N ASP A 334 -1.61 3.88 -0.50
CA ASP A 334 -1.75 2.57 -1.16
C ASP A 334 -3.16 2.20 -1.66
N LEU A 335 -4.14 3.07 -1.42
CA LEU A 335 -5.55 2.87 -1.77
C LEU A 335 -5.89 3.44 -3.16
N VAL A 336 -6.35 2.55 -4.03
CA VAL A 336 -6.87 2.89 -5.36
C VAL A 336 -8.38 3.20 -5.24
N ASP A 337 -8.71 4.46 -4.99
CA ASP A 337 -10.11 4.91 -4.95
C ASP A 337 -10.58 5.44 -6.31
N LEU A 338 -11.39 4.63 -7.01
CA LEU A 338 -12.03 5.01 -8.28
C LEU A 338 -13.07 6.14 -8.13
N CYS A 339 -13.52 6.46 -6.91
CA CYS A 339 -14.38 7.62 -6.67
C CYS A 339 -13.63 8.97 -6.84
N LEU A 340 -12.29 8.95 -6.94
CA LEU A 340 -11.47 10.11 -7.25
C LEU A 340 -11.22 10.33 -8.76
N VAL A 341 -11.78 9.49 -9.65
CA VAL A 341 -11.72 9.71 -11.10
C VAL A 341 -12.54 10.95 -11.46
N LEU A 342 -11.90 12.01 -11.99
CA LEU A 342 -12.60 13.24 -12.37
C LEU A 342 -13.47 12.99 -13.61
N HIS A 343 -14.74 12.70 -13.36
CA HIS A 343 -15.76 12.69 -14.39
C HIS A 343 -16.08 14.14 -14.77
N CYS A 344 -15.60 14.61 -15.93
CA CYS A 344 -16.03 15.88 -16.51
C CYS A 344 -17.52 15.81 -16.83
N SER A 345 -18.36 16.19 -15.86
CA SER A 345 -19.80 16.01 -15.94
C SER A 345 -20.36 16.77 -17.15
N PRO A 346 -20.97 16.10 -18.14
CA PRO A 346 -21.83 16.81 -19.06
C PRO A 346 -22.93 17.48 -18.22
N SER A 347 -23.25 18.74 -18.54
CA SER A 347 -24.35 19.46 -17.88
C SER A 347 -25.62 18.63 -18.07
N VAL A 348 -26.20 18.12 -16.99
CA VAL A 348 -27.23 17.07 -17.04
C VAL A 348 -28.41 17.50 -17.92
N GLY A 349 -28.67 16.74 -18.98
CA GLY A 349 -29.65 17.09 -20.02
C GLY A 349 -29.10 17.92 -21.18
N SER A 350 -27.78 17.98 -21.39
CA SER A 350 -27.20 18.66 -22.55
C SER A 350 -27.41 17.89 -23.85
N LEU A 351 -27.38 18.60 -24.98
CA LEU A 351 -27.35 17.96 -26.30
C LEU A 351 -26.05 17.13 -26.51
N SER A 352 -24.97 17.45 -25.80
CA SER A 352 -23.72 16.67 -25.85
C SER A 352 -23.81 15.32 -25.12
N GLU A 353 -24.60 15.22 -24.04
CA GLU A 353 -24.91 13.94 -23.37
C GLU A 353 -25.66 13.01 -24.35
N VAL A 354 -26.72 13.52 -24.99
CA VAL A 354 -27.50 12.78 -25.99
C VAL A 354 -26.64 12.40 -27.20
N GLN A 355 -25.78 13.30 -27.68
CA GLN A 355 -24.85 13.00 -28.78
C GLN A 355 -23.78 11.96 -28.40
N ALA A 356 -23.27 11.97 -27.18
CA ALA A 356 -22.31 10.97 -26.70
C ALA A 356 -22.95 9.57 -26.68
N LEU A 357 -24.16 9.46 -26.11
CA LEU A 357 -24.95 8.22 -26.10
C LEU A 357 -25.26 7.72 -27.53
N VAL A 358 -25.67 8.61 -28.44
CA VAL A 358 -25.93 8.27 -29.85
C VAL A 358 -24.65 7.87 -30.61
N ALA A 359 -23.50 8.42 -30.23
CA ALA A 359 -22.19 8.06 -30.78
C ALA A 359 -21.55 6.81 -30.14
N GLY A 360 -22.25 6.14 -29.20
CA GLY A 360 -21.72 4.98 -28.48
C GLY A 360 -20.69 5.31 -27.38
N LYS A 361 -20.38 6.60 -27.15
CA LYS A 361 -19.63 7.07 -25.99
C LYS A 361 -20.57 7.15 -24.77
N GLY A 362 -20.91 5.99 -24.22
CA GLY A 362 -21.44 5.94 -22.85
C GLY A 362 -20.39 6.39 -21.83
N ASN A 363 -20.82 6.68 -20.60
CA ASN A 363 -19.89 6.78 -19.47
C ASN A 363 -19.15 5.44 -19.33
N MET A 364 -17.83 5.48 -19.17
CA MET A 364 -17.02 4.27 -19.06
C MET A 364 -17.45 3.45 -17.85
N SER A 365 -17.41 2.12 -17.97
CA SER A 365 -17.60 1.25 -16.83
C SER A 365 -16.36 1.27 -15.93
N ARG A 366 -16.55 1.07 -14.63
CA ARG A 366 -15.44 0.94 -13.66
C ARG A 366 -14.40 -0.13 -14.03
N ALA A 367 -14.79 -1.12 -14.84
CA ALA A 367 -13.87 -2.15 -15.35
C ALA A 367 -12.94 -1.60 -16.44
N GLU A 368 -13.43 -0.70 -17.31
CA GLU A 368 -12.62 -0.01 -18.31
C GLU A 368 -11.76 1.08 -17.65
N GLU A 369 -12.30 1.81 -16.66
CA GLU A 369 -11.52 2.78 -15.87
C GLU A 369 -10.34 2.12 -15.14
N ALA A 370 -10.58 0.97 -14.51
CA ALA A 370 -9.53 0.18 -13.88
C ALA A 370 -8.52 -0.38 -14.91
N MET A 371 -8.95 -0.66 -16.14
CA MET A 371 -8.07 -1.13 -17.22
C MET A 371 -7.18 0.00 -17.77
N GLU A 372 -7.71 1.22 -17.93
CA GLU A 372 -6.89 2.40 -18.27
C GLU A 372 -5.90 2.72 -17.15
N LEU A 373 -6.34 2.72 -15.88
CA LEU A 373 -5.46 2.88 -14.71
C LEU A 373 -4.37 1.81 -14.62
N TYR A 374 -4.68 0.55 -14.94
CA TYR A 374 -3.70 -0.54 -14.99
C TYR A 374 -2.60 -0.26 -16.04
N HIS A 375 -2.96 0.18 -17.25
CA HIS A 375 -1.97 0.53 -18.27
C HIS A 375 -1.12 1.74 -17.87
N ILE A 376 -1.72 2.76 -17.23
CA ILE A 376 -0.98 3.91 -16.68
C ILE A 376 -0.04 3.47 -15.56
N ALA A 377 -0.46 2.55 -14.70
CA ALA A 377 0.37 2.01 -13.62
C ALA A 377 1.59 1.25 -14.16
N LEU A 378 1.44 0.49 -15.25
CA LEU A 378 2.56 -0.14 -15.95
C LEU A 378 3.52 0.91 -16.54
N PHE A 379 3.02 1.99 -17.15
CA PHE A 379 3.84 3.08 -17.68
C PHE A 379 4.62 3.83 -16.59
N LEU A 380 4.00 4.05 -15.43
CA LEU A 380 4.62 4.69 -14.27
C LEU A 380 5.53 3.76 -13.45
N GLU A 381 5.62 2.47 -13.82
CA GLU A 381 6.27 1.40 -13.05
C GLU A 381 5.75 1.30 -11.59
N PHE A 382 4.47 1.65 -11.36
CA PHE A 382 3.87 1.79 -10.03
C PHE A 382 2.98 0.58 -9.68
N ASN A 383 3.61 -0.46 -9.14
CA ASN A 383 2.97 -1.75 -8.87
C ASN A 383 1.72 -1.67 -7.97
N MET A 384 1.64 -0.76 -7.00
CA MET A 384 0.49 -0.69 -6.10
C MET A 384 -0.79 -0.24 -6.82
N LEU A 385 -0.68 0.71 -7.75
CA LEU A 385 -1.81 1.11 -8.60
C LEU A 385 -2.21 0.00 -9.59
N ALA A 386 -1.25 -0.78 -10.09
CA ALA A 386 -1.50 -1.89 -11.01
C ALA A 386 -2.20 -3.09 -10.35
N GLN A 387 -2.06 -3.24 -9.02
CA GLN A 387 -2.60 -4.37 -8.27
C GLN A 387 -3.83 -3.99 -7.41
N GLY A 388 -3.82 -2.80 -6.82
CA GLY A 388 -4.65 -2.44 -5.66
C GLY A 388 -4.15 -3.09 -4.37
N GLU A 389 -4.44 -2.46 -3.22
CA GLU A 389 -4.07 -2.97 -1.90
C GLU A 389 -4.66 -4.38 -1.66
N PHE A 390 -3.80 -5.35 -1.35
CA PHE A 390 -4.25 -6.66 -0.88
C PHE A 390 -4.50 -6.62 0.63
N VAL A 391 -5.71 -6.23 1.02
CA VAL A 391 -6.21 -6.53 2.37
C VAL A 391 -6.46 -8.05 2.44
N PRO A 392 -5.67 -8.84 3.22
CA PRO A 392 -5.93 -10.27 3.36
C PRO A 392 -7.31 -10.46 4.01
N ALA A 393 -8.24 -11.06 3.27
CA ALA A 393 -9.69 -11.06 3.56
C ALA A 393 -10.12 -11.98 4.73
N SER A 394 -9.31 -12.04 5.78
CA SER A 394 -9.43 -12.91 6.96
C SER A 394 -10.63 -12.61 7.86
N PHE A 395 -11.18 -11.39 7.82
CA PHE A 395 -12.39 -11.00 8.57
C PHE A 395 -13.49 -10.40 7.70
N ALA A 396 -13.17 -9.53 6.73
CA ALA A 396 -14.17 -8.83 5.92
C ALA A 396 -15.05 -9.79 5.10
N PHE A 397 -14.48 -10.85 4.52
CA PHE A 397 -15.25 -11.83 3.74
C PHE A 397 -16.15 -12.70 4.63
N LEU A 398 -15.68 -13.05 5.84
CA LEU A 398 -16.51 -13.77 6.81
C LEU A 398 -17.69 -12.91 7.28
N LEU A 399 -17.45 -11.61 7.52
CA LEU A 399 -18.49 -10.66 7.86
C LEU A 399 -19.46 -10.45 6.69
N TYR A 400 -18.99 -10.36 5.44
CA TYR A 400 -19.85 -10.22 4.26
C TYR A 400 -20.74 -11.45 4.06
N VAL A 401 -20.18 -12.67 4.15
CA VAL A 401 -20.96 -13.91 4.08
C VAL A 401 -21.98 -13.99 5.22
N LEU A 402 -21.61 -13.64 6.45
CA LEU A 402 -22.54 -13.58 7.58
C LEU A 402 -23.62 -12.51 7.41
N LEU A 403 -23.29 -11.33 6.86
CA LEU A 403 -24.22 -10.22 6.68
C LEU A 403 -25.18 -10.48 5.51
N SER A 404 -24.72 -11.07 4.40
CA SER A 404 -25.60 -11.58 3.34
C SER A 404 -26.55 -12.65 3.88
N CYS A 405 -26.04 -13.63 4.64
CA CYS A 405 -26.90 -14.62 5.30
C CYS A 405 -27.93 -13.97 6.24
N LEU A 406 -27.54 -12.90 6.98
CA LEU A 406 -28.45 -12.16 7.85
C LEU A 406 -29.51 -11.39 7.05
N LEU A 407 -29.13 -10.69 5.99
CA LEU A 407 -30.06 -9.91 5.16
C LEU A 407 -31.13 -10.80 4.52
N THR A 408 -30.73 -11.96 4.00
CA THR A 408 -31.66 -12.98 3.46
C THR A 408 -32.55 -13.62 4.54
N LEU A 409 -32.17 -13.54 5.82
CA LEU A 409 -32.94 -14.02 6.99
C LEU A 409 -33.76 -12.94 7.71
N VAL A 410 -33.58 -11.65 7.39
CA VAL A 410 -34.21 -10.50 8.08
C VAL A 410 -35.13 -9.70 7.16
N LEU A 411 -35.02 -9.84 5.84
CA LEU A 411 -35.92 -9.21 4.86
C LEU A 411 -37.02 -10.17 4.33
N ARG A 412 -37.53 -11.07 5.17
CA ARG A 412 -38.72 -11.90 4.94
C ARG A 412 -39.49 -12.15 6.23
#